data_AF-A0A7L4R4X7-F1
#
_entry.id   AF-A0A7L4R4X7-F1
#
_cell.length_a   1.000
_cell.length_b   1.000
_cell.length_c   1.000
_cell.angle_alpha   90.00
_cell.angle_beta   90.00
_cell.angle_gamma   90.00
#
_symmetry.space_group_name_H-M   'P 1'
#
loop_
_entity.id
_entity.type
_entity.pdbx_description
1 polymer ?
#
loop_
_entity_poly.entity_id
_entity_poly.type
_entity_poly.pdbx_seq_one_letter_code
_entity_poly.pdbx_strand_id
1 'polypeptide(L)'
;MPVEDEIIHWWKDDKGEQHRTILRIESEEPQSANGFPRDGIIIVRVSNTTGMAAMKLSPDEGLRLSNQILTISKELLNKKRKMWRERD
;
A
#
# COMPACT_ATOMS: atom_id res chain seq x y z
N MET A 1 4.02 10.31 5.21
CA MET A 1 3.90 9.02 4.51
C MET A 1 3.63 9.31 3.05
N PRO A 2 4.51 8.94 2.13
CA PRO A 2 4.23 9.04 0.70
C PRO A 2 3.08 8.11 0.30
N VAL A 3 2.26 8.57 -0.65
CA VAL A 3 1.25 7.76 -1.34
C VAL A 3 1.88 7.22 -2.61
N GLU A 4 1.91 5.90 -2.74
CA GLU A 4 2.65 5.22 -3.82
C GLU A 4 1.75 4.89 -5.02
N ASP A 5 0.51 4.51 -4.78
CA ASP A 5 -0.51 4.31 -5.83
C ASP A 5 -1.91 4.43 -5.23
N GLU A 6 -2.90 4.71 -6.09
CA GLU A 6 -4.31 4.84 -5.72
C GLU A 6 -5.23 4.29 -6.81
N ILE A 7 -6.14 3.39 -6.42
CA ILE A 7 -7.21 2.84 -7.26
C ILE A 7 -8.55 3.34 -6.72
N ILE A 8 -9.35 3.98 -7.58
CA ILE A 8 -10.66 4.52 -7.24
C ILE A 8 -11.73 3.76 -8.01
N HIS A 9 -12.66 3.12 -7.30
CA HIS A 9 -13.82 2.44 -7.87
C HIS A 9 -15.11 3.13 -7.48
N TRP A 10 -15.93 3.42 -8.48
CA TRP A 10 -17.27 3.96 -8.31
C TRP A 10 -18.30 2.85 -8.54
N TRP A 11 -19.28 2.76 -7.66
CA TRP A 11 -20.36 1.79 -7.77
C TRP A 11 -21.68 2.37 -7.24
N LYS A 12 -22.79 1.73 -7.57
CA LYS A 12 -24.12 2.08 -7.05
C LYS A 12 -24.65 0.95 -6.18
N ASP A 13 -25.26 1.27 -5.06
CA ASP A 13 -25.96 0.28 -4.23
C ASP A 13 -27.32 -0.10 -4.83
N ASP A 14 -28.04 -1.00 -4.14
CA ASP A 14 -29.37 -1.48 -4.56
C ASP A 14 -30.44 -0.37 -4.55
N LYS A 15 -30.16 0.77 -3.90
CA LYS A 15 -31.03 1.96 -3.87
C LYS A 15 -30.64 2.98 -4.95
N GLY A 16 -29.58 2.71 -5.72
CA GLY A 16 -29.05 3.59 -6.75
C GLY A 16 -28.17 4.73 -6.21
N GLU A 17 -27.82 4.73 -4.93
CA GLU A 17 -26.90 5.70 -4.33
C GLU A 17 -25.48 5.44 -4.82
N GLN A 18 -24.77 6.53 -5.18
CA GLN A 18 -23.42 6.43 -5.68
C GLN A 18 -22.42 6.37 -4.53
N HIS A 19 -21.54 5.39 -4.59
CA HIS A 19 -20.48 5.18 -3.62
C HIS A 19 -19.12 5.14 -4.29
N ARG A 20 -18.09 5.35 -3.46
CA ARG A 20 -16.70 5.22 -3.88
C ARG A 20 -15.91 4.39 -2.89
N THR A 21 -15.06 3.53 -3.43
CA THR A 21 -14.07 2.79 -2.67
C THR A 21 -12.69 3.16 -3.21
N ILE A 22 -11.79 3.55 -2.31
CA ILE A 22 -10.43 3.97 -2.62
C ILE A 22 -9.48 2.98 -1.98
N LEU A 23 -8.62 2.35 -2.78
CA LEU A 23 -7.49 1.56 -2.33
C LEU A 23 -6.24 2.38 -2.52
N ARG A 24 -5.52 2.61 -1.42
CA ARG A 24 -4.31 3.40 -1.42
C ARG A 24 -3.16 2.57 -0.86
N ILE A 25 -2.01 2.65 -1.52
CA ILE A 25 -0.76 2.07 -1.04
C ILE A 25 0.08 3.20 -0.48
N GLU A 26 0.50 3.04 0.76
CA GLU A 26 1.40 3.95 1.48
C GLU A 26 2.63 3.16 1.92
N SER A 27 3.76 3.85 2.07
CA SER A 27 4.99 3.25 2.59
C SER A 27 5.55 4.07 3.76
N GLU A 28 6.20 3.37 4.70
CA GLU A 28 7.02 3.96 5.73
C GLU A 28 8.45 3.43 5.59
N GLU A 29 9.42 4.35 5.64
CA GLU A 29 10.82 4.01 5.49
C GLU A 29 11.34 3.13 6.64
N PRO A 30 12.32 2.25 6.39
CA PRO A 30 13.05 1.55 7.44
C PRO A 30 13.66 2.54 8.43
N GLN A 31 13.52 2.29 9.73
CA GLN A 31 14.04 3.17 10.78
C GLN A 31 15.12 2.49 11.61
N SER A 32 16.01 3.28 12.20
CA SER A 32 16.96 2.76 13.21
C SER A 32 16.30 2.85 14.57
N ALA A 33 16.15 1.70 15.24
CA ALA A 33 15.62 1.62 16.60
C ALA A 33 16.59 0.87 17.50
N ASN A 34 17.03 1.51 18.58
CA ASN A 34 18.04 0.99 19.52
C ASN A 34 19.36 0.60 18.84
N GLY A 35 19.76 1.32 17.78
CA GLY A 35 20.98 1.03 17.02
C GLY A 35 20.86 -0.14 16.02
N PHE A 36 19.65 -0.65 15.79
CA PHE A 36 19.39 -1.71 14.83
C PHE A 36 18.41 -1.25 13.72
N PRO A 37 18.72 -1.49 12.45
CA PRO A 37 17.77 -1.25 11.35
C PRO A 37 16.51 -2.13 11.48
N ARG A 38 15.35 -1.49 11.49
CA ARG A 38 14.01 -2.11 11.44
C ARG A 38 13.48 -2.10 10.02
N ASP A 39 12.55 -3.00 9.72
CA ASP A 39 11.88 -3.01 8.41
C ASP A 39 11.04 -1.75 8.22
N GLY A 40 10.94 -1.32 6.96
CA GLY A 40 9.89 -0.38 6.56
C GLY A 40 8.53 -1.07 6.56
N ILE A 41 7.46 -0.28 6.51
CA ILE A 41 6.08 -0.79 6.56
C ILE A 41 5.39 -0.46 5.24
N ILE A 42 4.66 -1.42 4.69
CA ILE A 42 3.73 -1.18 3.59
C ILE A 42 2.32 -1.15 4.17
N ILE A 43 1.58 -0.10 3.87
CA ILE A 43 0.24 0.12 4.38
C ILE A 43 -0.72 0.10 3.19
N VAL A 44 -1.71 -0.79 3.27
CA VAL A 44 -2.76 -0.90 2.28
C VAL A 44 -4.04 -0.38 2.92
N ARG A 45 -4.46 0.83 2.53
CA ARG A 45 -5.63 1.51 3.10
C ARG A 45 -6.82 1.35 2.16
N VAL A 46 -7.92 0.82 2.69
CA VAL A 46 -9.21 0.78 2.01
C VAL A 46 -10.13 1.80 2.65
N SER A 47 -10.49 2.84 1.91
CA SER A 47 -11.47 3.84 2.34
C SER A 47 -12.78 3.61 1.60
N ASN A 48 -13.87 3.44 2.35
CA ASN A 48 -15.20 3.24 1.78
C ASN A 48 -16.20 4.18 2.45
N THR A 49 -17.17 4.67 1.67
CA THR A 49 -18.23 5.56 2.15
C THR A 49 -19.32 4.85 2.97
N THR A 50 -19.42 3.51 2.90
CA THR A 50 -20.56 2.75 3.45
C THR A 50 -20.21 1.65 4.46
N GLY A 51 -18.96 1.56 4.92
CA GLY A 51 -18.52 0.53 5.89
C GLY A 51 -17.73 -0.62 5.25
N MET A 52 -18.06 -1.88 5.57
CA MET A 52 -17.38 -3.07 5.03
C MET A 52 -17.73 -3.25 3.54
N ALA A 53 -16.81 -2.89 2.64
CA ALA A 53 -16.88 -3.22 1.23
C ALA A 53 -15.65 -4.00 0.79
N ALA A 54 -15.87 -5.03 -0.02
CA ALA A 54 -14.81 -5.67 -0.78
C ALA A 54 -14.54 -4.85 -2.04
N MET A 55 -13.27 -4.52 -2.29
CA MET A 55 -12.88 -3.98 -3.58
C MET A 55 -12.78 -5.12 -4.59
N LYS A 56 -13.51 -5.01 -5.70
CA LYS A 56 -13.42 -5.97 -6.81
C LYS A 56 -12.38 -5.47 -7.80
N LEU A 57 -11.26 -6.16 -7.91
CA LEU A 57 -10.23 -5.83 -8.88
C LEU A 57 -10.43 -6.66 -10.15
N SER A 58 -10.29 -6.04 -11.31
CA SER A 58 -10.03 -6.77 -12.55
C SER A 58 -8.66 -7.47 -12.47
N PRO A 59 -8.40 -8.51 -13.30
CA PRO A 59 -7.10 -9.17 -13.33
C PRO A 59 -5.93 -8.21 -13.59
N ASP A 60 -6.13 -7.20 -14.45
CA ASP A 60 -5.11 -6.18 -14.76
C ASP A 60 -4.81 -5.27 -13.55
N GLU A 61 -5.85 -4.79 -12.86
CA GLU A 61 -5.70 -3.99 -11.64
C GLU A 61 -5.05 -4.80 -10.51
N GLY A 62 -5.41 -6.08 -10.38
CA GLY A 62 -4.79 -7.00 -9.43
C GLY A 62 -3.30 -7.21 -9.72
N LEU A 63 -2.93 -7.37 -11.00
CA LEU A 63 -1.54 -7.49 -11.43
C LEU A 63 -0.76 -6.19 -11.15
N ARG A 64 -1.33 -5.03 -11.50
CA ARG A 64 -0.72 -3.73 -11.24
C ARG A 64 -0.46 -3.49 -9.76
N LEU A 65 -1.47 -3.72 -8.91
CA LEU A 65 -1.37 -3.62 -7.46
C LEU A 65 -0.26 -4.52 -6.91
N SER A 66 -0.23 -5.78 -7.36
CA SER A 66 0.77 -6.76 -6.92
C SER A 66 2.19 -6.35 -7.30
N ASN A 67 2.38 -5.82 -8.51
CA ASN A 67 3.68 -5.32 -8.98
C ASN A 67 4.13 -4.08 -8.20
N GLN A 68 3.22 -3.19 -7.85
CA GLN A 68 3.54 -2.01 -7.05
C GLN A 68 3.99 -2.40 -5.64
N ILE A 69 3.24 -3.29 -4.98
CA ILE A 69 3.62 -3.83 -3.66
C ILE A 69 4.98 -4.52 -3.73
N LEU A 70 5.22 -5.34 -4.76
CA LEU A 70 6.51 -6.01 -4.96
C LEU A 70 7.66 -5.01 -5.10
N THR A 71 7.45 -3.93 -5.84
CA THR A 71 8.46 -2.90 -6.10
C THR A 71 8.83 -2.18 -4.80
N ILE A 72 7.84 -1.67 -4.07
CA ILE A 72 8.05 -1.00 -2.78
C ILE A 72 8.73 -1.95 -1.79
N SER A 73 8.28 -3.21 -1.72
CA SER A 73 8.88 -4.23 -0.83
C SER A 73 10.38 -4.41 -1.11
N LYS A 74 10.77 -4.50 -2.38
CA LYS A 74 12.18 -4.63 -2.78
C LYS A 74 12.99 -3.39 -2.36
N GLU A 75 12.43 -2.20 -2.56
CA GLU A 75 13.09 -0.95 -2.17
C GLU A 75 13.31 -0.86 -0.66
N LEU A 76 12.29 -1.10 0.16
CA LEU A 76 12.39 -1.06 1.62
C LEU A 76 13.42 -2.08 2.15
N LEU A 77 13.43 -3.31 1.59
CA LEU A 77 14.42 -4.32 1.94
C LEU A 77 15.84 -3.90 1.58
N ASN A 78 16.03 -3.28 0.41
CA ASN A 78 17.34 -2.78 -0.01
C ASN A 78 17.82 -1.62 0.86
N LYS A 79 16.92 -0.70 1.24
CA LYS A 79 17.22 0.39 2.17
C LYS A 79 17.65 -0.14 3.54
N LYS A 80 16.93 -1.11 4.11
CA LYS A 80 17.33 -1.77 5.37
C LYS A 80 18.70 -2.45 5.25
N ARG A 81 18.97 -3.18 4.14
CA ARG A 81 20.29 -3.79 3.90
C ARG A 81 21.41 -2.75 3.82
N LYS A 82 21.14 -1.59 3.21
CA LYS A 82 22.09 -0.48 3.18
C LYS A 82 22.40 0.04 4.58
N MET A 83 21.38 0.22 5.41
CA MET A 83 21.56 0.65 6.81
C MET A 83 22.40 -0.35 7.63
N TRP A 84 22.26 -1.66 7.36
CA TRP A 84 23.13 -2.66 7.98
C TRP A 84 24.59 -2.50 7.56
N ARG A 85 24.85 -2.29 6.26
CA ARG A 85 26.21 -2.11 5.73
C ARG A 85 26.87 -0.82 6.17
N GLU A 86 26.09 0.24 6.39
CA GLU A 86 26.61 1.54 6.87
C GLU A 86 26.96 1.51 8.37
N ARG A 87 26.52 0.48 9.09
CA ARG A 87 26.84 0.26 10.50
C ARG A 87 28.14 -0.52 10.70
N ASP A 88 28.40 -1.50 9.84
CA ASP A 88 29.61 -2.35 9.85
C ASP A 88 30.85 -1.56 9.42
#